data_AF-A0A7C5P5W2-F1
#
_entry.id   AF-A0A7C5P5W2-F1
#
_cell.length_a   1.000
_cell.length_b   1.000
_cell.length_c   1.000
_cell.angle_alpha   90.00
_cell.angle_beta   90.00
_cell.angle_gamma   90.00
#
_symmetry.space_group_name_H-M   'P 1'
#
loop_
_entity.id
_entity.type
_entity.pdbx_description
1 polymer ?
#
loop_
_entity_poly.entity_id
_entity_poly.type
_entity_poly.pdbx_seq_one_letter_code
_entity_poly.pdbx_strand_id
1 'polypeptide(L)'
;MLVLWPVLVFAQEELDSYGPQPKQAEAARKIYEKQLAKYRDNKDKLVLPGLVADRQARTVEVLAEATGLGANEIIEFLLVDRQSAHGYEALLWSYAKPSDVHRALEFIGLKPGSPVNPAAGQFWSDGDPVAITVQPEQGKPVPIEQLILNTDTGKTLPEEGFVFAGSMTLPAEGNKPARYAADVYQPRSIASIYNEPGVVLDVPRQVNQSEVYGRQVVNPEFVLEAGKLLTVVLRPGAAAGKRRARQIQLAVQQDPGATGLKFRLTDAGKVLWEDTDITPVLEKLIAWKQDGGVAYVTLSFDNAVRAGDVGKTCVLMAMLESLGAVRMNPPPAGQLNWRAFVPSRDWLTPEGRTVQPWELHLAKSNETVVAALVRYEPKETERRTTFQRLAAAVTSPAAMQERLEAENRERRQREQSPLPPVLLVYTSPGMTYGELMNYIGPVLPTHRTVYVFVEEK
;
A
#
# COMPACT_ATOMS: atom_id res chain seq x y z
N MET A 1 10.89 4.24 -9.33
CA MET A 1 10.04 4.60 -10.49
C MET A 1 8.64 4.07 -10.21
N LEU A 2 7.76 4.90 -9.62
CA LEU A 2 6.40 4.52 -9.23
C LEU A 2 5.44 4.93 -10.35
N VAL A 3 5.24 4.04 -11.33
CA VAL A 3 4.10 4.17 -12.24
C VAL A 3 2.89 3.70 -11.43
N LEU A 4 2.11 4.65 -10.90
CA LEU A 4 0.78 4.39 -10.34
C LEU A 4 -0.12 3.95 -11.50
N TRP A 5 -0.15 2.65 -11.79
CA TRP A 5 -1.28 2.09 -12.53
C TRP A 5 -2.52 2.31 -11.67
N PRO A 6 -3.61 2.88 -12.22
CA PRO A 6 -4.90 2.69 -11.59
C PRO A 6 -5.13 1.19 -11.56
N VAL A 7 -5.17 0.59 -10.37
CA VAL A 7 -5.71 -0.75 -10.19
C VAL A 7 -7.20 -0.63 -10.51
N LEU A 8 -7.52 -0.66 -11.79
CA LEU A 8 -8.85 -0.93 -12.28
C LEU A 8 -9.11 -2.39 -11.92
N VAL A 9 -9.71 -2.58 -10.75
CA VAL A 9 -10.29 -3.84 -10.31
C VAL A 9 -11.48 -4.11 -11.24
N PHE A 10 -11.20 -4.64 -12.42
CA PHE A 10 -12.25 -5.15 -13.29
C PHE A 10 -12.82 -6.42 -12.64
N ALA A 11 -14.13 -6.56 -12.66
CA ALA A 11 -14.78 -7.82 -12.34
C ALA A 11 -14.25 -8.89 -13.31
N GLN A 12 -13.34 -9.74 -12.85
CA GLN A 12 -12.92 -10.91 -13.60
C GLN A 12 -14.11 -11.87 -13.68
N GLU A 13 -14.66 -12.04 -14.88
CA GLU A 13 -15.46 -13.22 -15.23
C GLU A 13 -14.60 -14.48 -15.05
N GLU A 14 -15.25 -15.63 -14.82
CA GLU A 14 -14.60 -16.93 -14.59
C GLU A 14 -13.59 -17.26 -15.70
N LEU A 15 -12.34 -16.84 -15.50
CA LEU A 15 -11.22 -17.26 -16.35
C LEU A 15 -10.97 -18.73 -16.08
N ASP A 16 -10.90 -19.52 -17.15
CA ASP A 16 -10.38 -20.89 -17.11
C ASP A 16 -9.09 -20.91 -16.28
N SER A 17 -9.06 -21.75 -15.23
CA SER A 17 -7.92 -21.78 -14.32
C SER A 17 -6.66 -22.19 -15.10
N TYR A 18 -5.72 -21.26 -15.28
CA TYR A 18 -4.45 -21.57 -15.90
C TYR A 18 -3.57 -22.33 -14.90
N GLY A 19 -3.12 -23.54 -15.25
CA GLY A 19 -2.17 -24.31 -14.44
C GLY A 19 -2.75 -25.48 -13.63
N PRO A 20 -1.88 -26.27 -12.98
CA PRO A 20 -2.26 -27.46 -12.22
C PRO A 20 -3.08 -27.10 -10.97
N GLN A 21 -4.11 -27.88 -10.71
CA GLN A 21 -4.98 -27.77 -9.53
C GLN A 21 -4.50 -28.70 -8.41
N PRO A 22 -4.76 -28.35 -7.12
CA PRO A 22 -4.40 -29.20 -5.99
C PRO A 22 -5.15 -30.55 -6.06
N LYS A 23 -4.43 -31.64 -5.81
CA LYS A 23 -4.89 -33.03 -6.02
C LYS A 23 -5.41 -33.69 -4.75
N GLN A 24 -5.13 -33.13 -3.58
CA GLN A 24 -5.37 -33.76 -2.28
C GLN A 24 -6.70 -33.36 -1.60
N ALA A 25 -7.68 -32.87 -2.36
CA ALA A 25 -8.93 -32.34 -1.81
C ALA A 25 -9.73 -33.35 -0.97
N GLU A 26 -9.73 -34.63 -1.36
CA GLU A 26 -10.41 -35.67 -0.59
C GLU A 26 -9.69 -35.97 0.74
N ALA A 27 -8.36 -36.05 0.71
CA ALA A 27 -7.55 -36.23 1.90
C ALA A 27 -7.72 -35.06 2.88
N ALA A 28 -7.71 -33.82 2.36
CA ALA A 28 -7.96 -32.61 3.13
C ALA A 28 -9.34 -32.62 3.80
N ARG A 29 -10.40 -33.06 3.08
CA ARG A 29 -11.74 -33.22 3.65
C ARG A 29 -11.77 -34.23 4.80
N LYS A 30 -11.14 -35.40 4.62
CA LYS A 30 -11.04 -36.43 5.66
C LYS A 30 -10.31 -35.92 6.91
N ILE A 31 -9.23 -35.16 6.73
CA ILE A 31 -8.50 -34.52 7.83
C ILE A 31 -9.43 -33.53 8.56
N TYR A 32 -10.13 -32.67 7.83
CA TYR A 32 -11.08 -31.72 8.42
C TYR A 32 -12.17 -32.41 9.25
N GLU A 33 -12.85 -33.43 8.70
CA GLU A 33 -13.88 -34.18 9.41
C GLU A 33 -13.34 -34.82 10.70
N LYS A 34 -12.13 -35.38 10.66
CA LYS A 34 -11.45 -35.94 11.82
C LYS A 34 -11.15 -34.86 12.88
N GLN A 35 -10.63 -33.70 12.49
CA GLN A 35 -10.33 -32.61 13.43
C GLN A 35 -11.61 -32.01 14.04
N LEU A 36 -12.66 -31.88 13.24
CA LEU A 36 -13.96 -31.38 13.68
C LEU A 36 -14.56 -32.32 14.74
N ALA A 37 -14.50 -33.63 14.51
CA ALA A 37 -14.92 -34.61 15.50
C ALA A 37 -14.05 -34.58 16.77
N LYS A 38 -12.72 -34.48 16.61
CA LYS A 38 -11.77 -34.47 17.73
C LYS A 38 -11.93 -33.27 18.66
N TYR A 39 -12.23 -32.09 18.12
CA TYR A 39 -12.24 -30.83 18.88
C TYR A 39 -13.63 -30.22 19.05
N ARG A 40 -14.71 -30.97 18.74
CA ARG A 40 -16.10 -30.49 18.77
C ARG A 40 -16.47 -29.70 20.03
N ASP A 41 -16.01 -30.15 21.19
CA ASP A 41 -16.37 -29.58 22.50
C ASP A 41 -15.26 -28.70 23.10
N ASN A 42 -14.16 -28.47 22.37
CA ASN A 42 -13.04 -27.66 22.85
C ASN A 42 -13.19 -26.20 22.40
N LYS A 43 -13.58 -25.32 23.32
CA LYS A 43 -13.79 -23.88 23.06
C LYS A 43 -12.50 -23.11 22.72
N ASP A 44 -11.34 -23.65 23.07
CA ASP A 44 -10.03 -23.08 22.74
C ASP A 44 -9.52 -23.52 21.37
N LYS A 45 -10.30 -24.34 20.66
CA LYS A 45 -10.04 -24.77 19.29
C LYS A 45 -11.08 -24.20 18.34
N LEU A 46 -10.63 -23.61 17.25
CA LEU A 46 -11.47 -23.27 16.10
C LEU A 46 -11.07 -24.18 14.95
N VAL A 47 -12.02 -24.99 14.48
CA VAL A 47 -11.83 -25.87 13.32
C VAL A 47 -12.64 -25.33 12.15
N LEU A 48 -11.96 -25.03 11.04
CA LEU A 48 -12.57 -24.59 9.77
C LEU A 48 -12.04 -25.49 8.64
N PRO A 49 -12.68 -25.53 7.46
CA PRO A 49 -12.16 -26.28 6.32
C PRO A 49 -10.68 -25.94 6.07
N GLY A 50 -9.82 -26.96 6.10
CA GLY A 50 -8.39 -26.80 5.84
C GLY A 50 -7.58 -26.12 6.95
N LEU A 51 -8.13 -25.81 8.14
CA LEU A 51 -7.32 -25.28 9.24
C LEU A 51 -7.82 -25.64 10.65
N VAL A 52 -6.90 -25.55 11.61
CA VAL A 52 -7.20 -25.59 13.06
C VAL A 52 -6.46 -24.45 13.74
N ALA A 53 -7.16 -23.64 14.53
CA ALA A 53 -6.56 -22.62 15.39
C ALA A 53 -6.65 -23.03 16.86
N ASP A 54 -5.61 -22.73 17.62
CA ASP A 54 -5.49 -22.96 19.06
C ASP A 54 -5.23 -21.64 19.77
N ARG A 55 -6.19 -21.20 20.59
CA ARG A 55 -6.09 -19.96 21.34
C ARG A 55 -5.04 -20.03 22.45
N GLN A 56 -4.89 -21.17 23.11
CA GLN A 56 -3.96 -21.34 24.21
C GLN A 56 -2.51 -21.41 23.70
N ALA A 57 -2.27 -22.21 22.66
CA ALA A 57 -0.97 -22.29 22.01
C ALA A 57 -0.65 -21.06 21.15
N ARG A 58 -1.66 -20.24 20.83
CA ARG A 58 -1.62 -19.11 19.90
C ARG A 58 -1.05 -19.54 18.54
N THR A 59 -1.63 -20.58 17.96
CA THR A 59 -1.21 -21.13 16.67
C THR A 59 -2.40 -21.26 15.72
N VAL A 60 -2.15 -21.06 14.42
CA VAL A 60 -3.06 -21.49 13.35
C VAL A 60 -2.29 -22.49 12.47
N GLU A 61 -2.83 -23.69 12.35
CA GLU A 61 -2.31 -24.75 11.49
C GLU A 61 -3.18 -24.81 10.23
N VAL A 62 -2.63 -24.39 9.10
CA VAL A 62 -3.28 -24.41 7.78
C VAL A 62 -2.76 -25.61 7.01
N LEU A 63 -3.68 -26.47 6.56
CA LEU A 63 -3.35 -27.58 5.66
C LEU A 63 -3.13 -27.02 4.25
N ALA A 64 -1.96 -27.32 3.70
CA ALA A 64 -1.57 -26.85 2.37
C ALA A 64 -1.03 -28.00 1.50
N GLU A 65 -0.98 -27.79 0.20
CA GLU A 65 -0.38 -28.66 -0.80
C GLU A 65 0.72 -27.91 -1.54
N ALA A 66 1.90 -28.52 -1.67
CA ALA A 66 2.97 -27.95 -2.47
C ALA A 66 2.58 -27.88 -3.95
N THR A 67 2.77 -26.71 -4.56
CA THR A 67 2.45 -26.47 -5.98
C THR A 67 3.41 -27.21 -6.91
N GLY A 68 4.65 -27.43 -6.44
CA GLY A 68 5.71 -28.08 -7.20
C GLY A 68 6.62 -27.15 -7.96
N LEU A 69 6.68 -25.86 -7.57
CA LEU A 69 7.65 -24.93 -8.16
C LEU A 69 9.08 -25.48 -8.05
N GLY A 70 9.78 -25.46 -9.19
CA GLY A 70 11.14 -25.93 -9.33
C GLY A 70 12.17 -24.99 -8.71
N ALA A 71 13.38 -25.50 -8.49
CA ALA A 71 14.51 -24.68 -8.04
C ALA A 71 14.73 -23.48 -8.99
N ASN A 72 14.93 -22.30 -8.42
CA ASN A 72 15.11 -21.04 -9.14
C ASN A 72 13.90 -20.57 -9.97
N GLU A 73 12.73 -21.17 -9.85
CA GLU A 73 11.50 -20.62 -10.44
C GLU A 73 11.04 -19.38 -9.66
N ILE A 74 10.40 -18.44 -10.37
CA ILE A 74 9.93 -17.18 -9.80
C ILE A 74 8.82 -17.45 -8.77
N ILE A 75 8.89 -16.75 -7.65
CA ILE A 75 7.84 -16.74 -6.64
C ILE A 75 7.21 -15.34 -6.64
N GLU A 76 5.90 -15.30 -6.51
CA GLU A 76 5.13 -14.09 -6.17
C GLU A 76 4.32 -14.29 -4.90
N PHE A 77 3.76 -15.50 -4.72
CA PHE A 77 2.90 -15.82 -3.60
C PHE A 77 3.44 -16.97 -2.77
N LEU A 78 3.20 -16.90 -1.47
CA LEU A 78 3.65 -17.92 -0.53
C LEU A 78 2.57 -18.95 -0.27
N LEU A 79 1.33 -18.48 -0.21
CA LEU A 79 0.16 -19.30 0.07
C LEU A 79 -1.06 -18.68 -0.60
N VAL A 80 -1.70 -19.43 -1.50
CA VAL A 80 -2.92 -19.00 -2.22
C VAL A 80 -4.07 -19.97 -1.95
N ASP A 81 -5.32 -19.50 -1.99
CA ASP A 81 -6.50 -20.37 -1.95
C ASP A 81 -6.47 -21.42 -3.07
N ARG A 82 -6.96 -22.63 -2.82
CA ARG A 82 -7.10 -23.72 -3.81
C ARG A 82 -7.88 -23.35 -5.09
N GLN A 83 -8.65 -22.25 -5.10
CA GLN A 83 -9.36 -21.76 -6.28
C GLN A 83 -8.62 -20.64 -7.01
N SER A 84 -7.39 -20.30 -6.58
CA SER A 84 -6.50 -19.42 -7.33
C SER A 84 -6.21 -19.99 -8.72
N ALA A 85 -5.79 -19.13 -9.65
CA ALA A 85 -5.18 -19.53 -10.92
C ALA A 85 -3.65 -19.30 -10.91
N HIS A 86 -3.07 -18.88 -9.79
CA HIS A 86 -1.68 -18.44 -9.67
C HIS A 86 -0.77 -19.49 -9.02
N GLY A 87 -1.12 -20.77 -9.12
CA GLY A 87 -0.30 -21.86 -8.59
C GLY A 87 1.08 -22.00 -9.24
N TYR A 88 1.26 -21.48 -10.45
CA TYR A 88 2.52 -21.49 -11.20
C TYR A 88 3.54 -20.44 -10.72
N GLU A 89 3.16 -19.60 -9.76
CA GLU A 89 4.04 -18.60 -9.11
C GLU A 89 3.78 -18.53 -7.59
N ALA A 90 3.07 -19.52 -7.05
CA ALA A 90 2.83 -19.69 -5.62
C ALA A 90 3.61 -20.89 -5.08
N LEU A 91 4.13 -20.83 -3.85
CA LEU A 91 4.77 -21.99 -3.21
C LEU A 91 3.75 -23.08 -2.80
N LEU A 92 2.56 -22.67 -2.34
CA LEU A 92 1.60 -23.55 -1.68
C LEU A 92 0.15 -23.20 -2.03
N TRP A 93 -0.67 -24.24 -2.20
CA TRP A 93 -2.13 -24.16 -2.22
C TRP A 93 -2.69 -24.40 -0.82
N SER A 94 -3.49 -23.48 -0.31
CA SER A 94 -4.23 -23.60 0.94
C SER A 94 -5.56 -24.31 0.73
N TYR A 95 -5.89 -25.25 1.62
CA TYR A 95 -7.25 -25.80 1.71
C TYR A 95 -8.20 -24.93 2.53
N ALA A 96 -7.67 -23.96 3.27
CA ALA A 96 -8.45 -22.92 3.94
C ALA A 96 -8.62 -21.69 3.06
N LYS A 97 -9.79 -21.04 3.15
CA LYS A 97 -10.01 -19.76 2.48
C LYS A 97 -9.20 -18.65 3.17
N PRO A 98 -8.85 -17.58 2.46
CA PRO A 98 -8.22 -16.40 3.05
C PRO A 98 -9.01 -15.80 4.21
N SER A 99 -10.34 -15.69 4.12
CA SER A 99 -11.19 -15.24 5.22
C SER A 99 -11.21 -16.18 6.44
N ASP A 100 -11.08 -17.49 6.22
CA ASP A 100 -10.97 -18.46 7.32
C ASP A 100 -9.63 -18.29 8.07
N VAL A 101 -8.54 -18.02 7.34
CA VAL A 101 -7.24 -17.70 7.96
C VAL A 101 -7.31 -16.39 8.73
N HIS A 102 -7.92 -15.35 8.18
CA HIS A 102 -8.16 -14.09 8.90
C HIS A 102 -8.86 -14.34 10.24
N ARG A 103 -10.00 -15.03 10.20
CA ARG A 103 -10.80 -15.36 11.39
C ARG A 103 -10.01 -16.19 12.40
N ALA A 104 -9.17 -17.10 11.93
CA ALA A 104 -8.31 -17.91 12.79
C ALA A 104 -7.23 -17.10 13.50
N LEU A 105 -6.63 -16.12 12.82
CA LEU A 105 -5.64 -15.21 13.43
C LEU A 105 -6.28 -14.31 14.50
N GLU A 106 -7.47 -13.78 14.25
CA GLU A 106 -8.24 -13.06 15.27
C GLU A 106 -8.61 -13.96 16.47
N PHE A 107 -9.00 -15.21 16.20
CA PHE A 107 -9.34 -16.18 17.23
C PHE A 107 -8.19 -16.42 18.22
N ILE A 108 -6.92 -16.41 17.75
CA ILE A 108 -5.73 -16.54 18.60
C ILE A 108 -5.25 -15.20 19.20
N GLY A 109 -6.04 -14.14 19.06
CA GLY A 109 -5.85 -12.85 19.70
C GLY A 109 -4.94 -11.87 18.94
N LEU A 110 -4.66 -12.12 17.65
CA LEU A 110 -4.01 -11.13 16.80
C LEU A 110 -5.02 -10.12 16.28
N LYS A 111 -4.57 -8.91 16.00
CA LYS A 111 -5.38 -7.86 15.41
C LYS A 111 -4.96 -7.60 13.97
N PRO A 112 -5.91 -7.62 13.02
CA PRO A 112 -5.63 -7.11 11.69
C PRO A 112 -5.34 -5.61 11.80
N GLY A 113 -4.46 -5.12 10.95
CA GLY A 113 -4.37 -3.70 10.68
C GLY A 113 -5.12 -3.37 9.40
N SER A 114 -4.40 -2.78 8.46
CA SER A 114 -4.91 -2.24 7.21
C SER A 114 -3.96 -2.61 6.08
N PRO A 115 -4.48 -3.12 4.95
CA PRO A 115 -3.66 -3.40 3.77
C PRO A 115 -3.17 -2.11 3.12
N VAL A 116 -2.16 -2.24 2.26
CA VAL A 116 -1.79 -1.12 1.38
C VAL A 116 -2.98 -0.70 0.51
N ASN A 117 -3.11 0.60 0.27
CA ASN A 117 -4.10 1.17 -0.63
C ASN A 117 -3.50 2.42 -1.29
N PRO A 118 -2.71 2.25 -2.37
CA PRO A 118 -2.07 3.36 -3.06
C PRO A 118 -3.06 4.43 -3.54
N ALA A 119 -4.29 4.04 -3.91
CA ALA A 119 -5.34 4.95 -4.33
C ALA A 119 -5.87 5.87 -3.21
N ALA A 120 -5.67 5.48 -1.95
CA ALA A 120 -5.91 6.29 -0.76
C ALA A 120 -4.63 6.91 -0.17
N GLY A 121 -3.48 6.75 -0.84
CA GLY A 121 -2.19 7.20 -0.32
C GLY A 121 -1.66 6.37 0.87
N GLN A 122 -2.16 5.14 1.05
CA GLN A 122 -1.66 4.18 2.03
C GLN A 122 -0.65 3.27 1.36
N PHE A 123 0.63 3.42 1.71
CA PHE A 123 1.72 2.66 1.08
C PHE A 123 2.38 1.64 2.01
N TRP A 124 1.92 1.58 3.26
CA TRP A 124 2.36 0.62 4.25
C TRP A 124 1.16 -0.18 4.73
N SER A 125 1.35 -1.49 4.82
CA SER A 125 0.48 -2.33 5.63
C SER A 125 0.78 -2.12 7.11
N ASP A 126 -0.21 -2.33 7.97
CA ASP A 126 -0.04 -2.40 9.42
C ASP A 126 -0.82 -3.57 10.02
N GLY A 127 -0.57 -3.89 11.28
CA GLY A 127 -1.17 -5.04 11.95
C GLY A 127 -0.19 -5.77 12.87
N ASP A 128 -0.69 -6.79 13.57
CA ASP A 128 0.18 -7.62 14.40
C ASP A 128 1.12 -8.48 13.52
N PRO A 129 2.39 -8.65 13.90
CA PRO A 129 3.32 -9.47 13.15
C PRO A 129 3.02 -10.97 13.30
N VAL A 130 3.26 -11.72 12.23
CA VAL A 130 2.98 -13.16 12.09
C VAL A 130 4.25 -13.87 11.60
N ALA A 131 4.72 -14.85 12.35
CA ALA A 131 5.72 -15.80 11.87
C ALA A 131 5.03 -16.93 11.10
N ILE A 132 5.57 -17.29 9.94
CA ILE A 132 5.04 -18.36 9.08
C ILE A 132 6.10 -19.46 8.99
N THR A 133 5.71 -20.69 9.28
CA THR A 133 6.60 -21.85 9.21
C THR A 133 5.95 -22.94 8.39
N VAL A 134 6.68 -23.52 7.44
CA VAL A 134 6.26 -24.71 6.71
C VAL A 134 6.73 -25.94 7.48
N GLN A 135 5.79 -26.81 7.84
CA GLN A 135 6.03 -28.07 8.52
C GLN A 135 5.69 -29.23 7.57
N PRO A 136 6.71 -29.89 6.99
CA PRO A 136 6.53 -31.14 6.28
C PRO A 136 6.04 -32.27 7.21
N GLU A 137 5.39 -33.29 6.65
CA GLU A 137 5.00 -34.49 7.39
C GLU A 137 6.23 -35.22 7.98
N GLN A 138 7.34 -35.20 7.23
CA GLN A 138 8.63 -35.73 7.66
C GLN A 138 9.69 -34.65 7.44
N GLY A 139 10.33 -34.19 8.51
CA GLY A 139 11.38 -33.18 8.44
C GLY A 139 11.28 -32.11 9.52
N LYS A 140 12.23 -31.18 9.49
CA LYS A 140 12.23 -30.04 10.42
C LYS A 140 11.30 -28.94 9.89
N PRO A 141 10.60 -28.22 10.77
CA PRO A 141 9.93 -26.98 10.38
C PRO A 141 10.93 -25.98 9.82
N VAL A 142 10.53 -25.26 8.78
CA VAL A 142 11.36 -24.26 8.08
C VAL A 142 10.60 -22.92 8.03
N PRO A 143 11.20 -21.79 8.47
CA PRO A 143 10.63 -20.46 8.25
C PRO A 143 10.39 -20.22 6.76
N ILE A 144 9.22 -19.68 6.39
CA ILE A 144 8.85 -19.57 4.98
C ILE A 144 9.83 -18.70 4.18
N GLU A 145 10.46 -17.73 4.85
CA GLU A 145 11.46 -16.84 4.29
C GLU A 145 12.71 -17.58 3.77
N GLN A 146 13.05 -18.74 4.35
CA GLN A 146 14.17 -19.57 3.90
C GLN A 146 13.90 -20.31 2.59
N LEU A 147 12.63 -20.47 2.20
CA LEU A 147 12.23 -21.11 0.94
C LEU A 147 12.44 -20.18 -0.27
N ILE A 148 12.81 -18.92 -0.03
CA ILE A 148 12.88 -17.88 -1.06
C ILE A 148 14.31 -17.35 -1.10
N LEU A 149 14.93 -17.42 -2.27
CA LEU A 149 16.26 -16.87 -2.54
C LEU A 149 16.12 -15.54 -3.29
N ASN A 150 16.79 -14.51 -2.79
CA ASN A 150 16.95 -13.25 -3.51
C ASN A 150 18.20 -13.37 -4.41
N THR A 151 18.01 -13.31 -5.73
CA THR A 151 19.07 -13.52 -6.72
C THR A 151 20.11 -12.40 -6.76
N ASP A 152 19.73 -11.17 -6.41
CA ASP A 152 20.67 -10.04 -6.34
C ASP A 152 21.67 -10.20 -5.20
N THR A 153 21.23 -10.75 -4.07
CA THR A 153 22.05 -10.86 -2.85
C THR A 153 22.63 -12.26 -2.62
N GLY A 154 22.09 -13.28 -3.29
CA GLY A 154 22.42 -14.69 -3.07
C GLY A 154 22.01 -15.21 -1.68
N LYS A 155 21.12 -14.51 -0.98
CA LYS A 155 20.67 -14.84 0.39
C LYS A 155 19.16 -15.08 0.41
N THR A 156 18.71 -15.83 1.41
CA THR A 156 17.28 -15.95 1.70
C THR A 156 16.70 -14.64 2.20
N LEU A 157 15.37 -14.53 2.20
CA LEU A 157 14.72 -13.36 2.79
C LEU A 157 15.01 -13.28 4.31
N PRO A 158 15.07 -12.07 4.89
CA PRO A 158 15.17 -11.92 6.34
C PRO A 158 13.96 -12.52 7.05
N GLU A 159 14.19 -13.24 8.15
CA GLU A 159 13.14 -13.82 9.02
C GLU A 159 12.50 -12.76 9.93
N GLU A 160 11.96 -11.71 9.33
CA GLU A 160 11.27 -10.62 10.02
C GLU A 160 9.77 -10.88 10.23
N GLY A 161 9.25 -11.96 9.63
CA GLY A 161 7.83 -12.30 9.62
C GLY A 161 7.01 -11.44 8.66
N PHE A 162 5.69 -11.55 8.79
CA PHE A 162 4.69 -10.89 7.96
C PHE A 162 3.78 -10.03 8.83
N VAL A 163 3.04 -9.11 8.21
CA VAL A 163 2.07 -8.25 8.86
C VAL A 163 0.68 -8.83 8.63
N PHE A 164 -0.08 -9.05 9.70
CA PHE A 164 -1.51 -9.36 9.59
C PHE A 164 -2.28 -8.10 9.21
N ALA A 165 -2.25 -7.75 7.93
CA ALA A 165 -2.93 -6.58 7.39
C ALA A 165 -4.43 -6.82 7.21
N GLY A 166 -4.82 -8.07 6.97
CA GLY A 166 -6.13 -8.38 6.41
C GLY A 166 -6.23 -7.93 4.95
N SER A 167 -7.33 -8.25 4.30
CA SER A 167 -7.60 -7.89 2.90
C SER A 167 -8.59 -6.73 2.83
N MET A 168 -8.57 -5.98 1.73
CA MET A 168 -9.59 -4.98 1.49
C MET A 168 -11.00 -5.60 1.41
N THR A 169 -12.00 -4.83 1.82
CA THR A 169 -13.40 -5.20 1.66
C THR A 169 -13.96 -4.53 0.42
N LEU A 170 -14.56 -5.32 -0.46
CA LEU A 170 -15.30 -4.82 -1.59
C LEU A 170 -16.66 -4.33 -1.11
N PRO A 171 -17.08 -3.12 -1.50
CA PRO A 171 -18.39 -2.62 -1.12
C PRO A 171 -19.49 -3.51 -1.67
N ALA A 172 -20.66 -3.48 -1.02
CA ALA A 172 -21.85 -4.13 -1.54
C ALA A 172 -22.25 -3.47 -2.88
N GLU A 173 -22.65 -4.28 -3.86
CA GLU A 173 -23.06 -3.83 -5.19
C GLU A 173 -24.43 -4.40 -5.55
N GLY A 174 -25.44 -3.53 -5.63
CA GLY A 174 -26.83 -3.95 -5.85
C GLY A 174 -27.29 -4.92 -4.76
N ASN A 175 -27.61 -6.15 -5.14
CA ASN A 175 -28.03 -7.21 -4.22
C ASN A 175 -26.86 -8.07 -3.69
N LYS A 176 -25.62 -7.81 -4.10
CA LYS A 176 -24.45 -8.57 -3.62
C LYS A 176 -23.96 -7.93 -2.31
N PRO A 177 -23.80 -8.70 -1.22
CA PRO A 177 -23.24 -8.17 0.03
C PRO A 177 -21.78 -7.74 -0.18
N ALA A 178 -21.23 -7.01 0.80
CA ALA A 178 -19.80 -6.74 0.85
C ALA A 178 -19.02 -8.07 0.87
N ARG A 179 -17.88 -8.10 0.18
CA ARG A 179 -17.07 -9.33 0.01
C ARG A 179 -15.63 -9.07 0.43
N TYR A 180 -15.01 -10.08 1.04
CA TYR A 180 -13.59 -10.05 1.35
C TYR A 180 -12.80 -10.25 0.07
N ALA A 181 -11.95 -9.29 -0.33
CA ALA A 181 -11.36 -9.29 -1.66
C ALA A 181 -10.48 -10.53 -1.92
N ALA A 182 -9.71 -10.95 -0.92
CA ALA A 182 -8.90 -12.17 -0.98
C ALA A 182 -9.71 -13.43 -1.32
N ASP A 183 -10.99 -13.50 -0.98
CA ASP A 183 -11.82 -14.68 -1.28
C ASP A 183 -12.35 -14.71 -2.71
N VAL A 184 -12.31 -13.59 -3.43
CA VAL A 184 -13.04 -13.44 -4.70
C VAL A 184 -12.18 -13.00 -5.87
N TYR A 185 -11.16 -12.17 -5.64
CA TYR A 185 -10.24 -11.74 -6.68
C TYR A 185 -9.01 -12.61 -6.74
N GLN A 186 -8.58 -12.95 -7.95
CA GLN A 186 -7.25 -13.49 -8.16
C GLN A 186 -6.22 -12.46 -7.66
N PRO A 187 -5.13 -12.91 -7.02
CA PRO A 187 -4.64 -14.29 -6.91
C PRO A 187 -5.25 -15.11 -5.76
N ARG A 188 -6.24 -14.59 -5.03
CA ARG A 188 -6.78 -15.19 -3.80
C ARG A 188 -5.72 -15.49 -2.76
N SER A 189 -4.79 -14.56 -2.60
CA SER A 189 -3.58 -14.76 -1.82
C SER A 189 -3.83 -14.60 -0.32
N ILE A 190 -3.27 -15.55 0.44
CA ILE A 190 -3.18 -15.49 1.89
C ILE A 190 -1.88 -14.79 2.30
N ALA A 191 -0.77 -15.05 1.60
CA ALA A 191 0.52 -14.44 1.86
C ALA A 191 1.29 -14.15 0.56
N SER A 192 1.88 -12.96 0.45
CA SER A 192 2.63 -12.46 -0.70
C SER A 192 4.05 -12.04 -0.29
N ILE A 193 4.99 -11.99 -1.25
CA ILE A 193 6.34 -11.44 -1.04
C ILE A 193 6.44 -9.94 -1.36
N TYR A 194 5.33 -9.32 -1.78
CA TYR A 194 5.20 -7.89 -2.06
C TYR A 194 3.89 -7.34 -1.54
N ASN A 195 3.81 -6.01 -1.44
CA ASN A 195 2.62 -5.35 -0.96
C ASN A 195 1.49 -5.43 -1.97
N GLU A 196 0.40 -6.07 -1.56
CA GLU A 196 -0.77 -6.34 -2.39
C GLU A 196 -2.05 -6.00 -1.58
N PRO A 197 -2.88 -5.04 -2.02
CA PRO A 197 -4.08 -4.65 -1.29
C PRO A 197 -5.05 -5.80 -0.98
N GLY A 198 -5.03 -6.85 -1.81
CA GLY A 198 -5.88 -8.02 -1.67
C GLY A 198 -5.37 -9.13 -0.75
N VAL A 199 -4.16 -9.07 -0.20
CA VAL A 199 -3.55 -10.18 0.58
C VAL A 199 -3.92 -10.14 2.07
N VAL A 200 -3.93 -11.29 2.77
CA VAL A 200 -4.20 -11.33 4.23
C VAL A 200 -2.95 -11.02 5.06
N LEU A 201 -1.82 -11.61 4.67
CA LEU A 201 -0.51 -11.46 5.29
C LEU A 201 0.44 -10.78 4.30
N ASP A 202 0.90 -9.59 4.66
CA ASP A 202 1.72 -8.75 3.80
C ASP A 202 3.17 -8.70 4.32
N VAL A 203 4.13 -8.34 3.48
CA VAL A 203 5.52 -8.14 3.90
C VAL A 203 5.66 -6.85 4.72
N PRO A 204 6.53 -6.82 5.75
CA PRO A 204 6.67 -5.67 6.65
C PRO A 204 7.50 -4.51 6.06
N ARG A 205 7.73 -4.52 4.74
CA ARG A 205 8.55 -3.55 4.00
C ARG A 205 7.77 -3.03 2.80
N GLN A 206 8.07 -1.80 2.38
CA GLN A 206 7.50 -1.23 1.16
C GLN A 206 8.20 -1.84 -0.06
N VAL A 207 7.52 -2.75 -0.76
CA VAL A 207 8.03 -3.37 -1.97
C VAL A 207 6.90 -3.65 -2.94
N ASN A 208 7.04 -3.16 -4.18
CA ASN A 208 6.06 -3.38 -5.24
C ASN A 208 6.39 -4.66 -6.02
N GLN A 209 5.41 -5.21 -6.74
CA GLN A 209 5.61 -6.40 -7.59
C GLN A 209 6.79 -6.26 -8.56
N SER A 210 6.91 -5.11 -9.22
CA SER A 210 8.01 -4.85 -10.19
C SER A 210 9.42 -4.86 -9.56
N GLU A 211 9.53 -4.73 -8.24
CA GLU A 211 10.80 -4.76 -7.51
C GLU A 211 11.19 -6.18 -7.07
N VAL A 212 10.23 -7.12 -7.06
CA VAL A 212 10.48 -8.53 -6.72
C VAL A 212 10.48 -9.44 -7.93
N TYR A 213 9.77 -9.05 -8.99
CA TYR A 213 9.60 -9.85 -10.20
C TYR A 213 10.96 -10.22 -10.81
N GLY A 214 11.18 -11.52 -10.98
CA GLY A 214 12.43 -12.09 -11.50
C GLY A 214 13.64 -12.04 -10.55
N ARG A 215 13.48 -11.51 -9.33
CA ARG A 215 14.55 -11.39 -8.32
C ARG A 215 14.39 -12.31 -7.13
N GLN A 216 13.18 -12.79 -6.88
CA GLN A 216 12.88 -13.72 -5.79
C GLN A 216 12.43 -15.04 -6.38
N VAL A 217 13.16 -16.11 -6.06
CA VAL A 217 12.98 -17.43 -6.64
C VAL A 217 12.96 -18.51 -5.57
N VAL A 218 12.50 -19.72 -5.91
CA VAL A 218 12.57 -20.89 -5.01
C VAL A 218 14.02 -21.18 -4.65
N ASN A 219 14.31 -21.21 -3.35
CA ASN A 219 15.61 -21.63 -2.85
C ASN A 219 15.86 -23.11 -3.21
N PRO A 220 16.93 -23.42 -3.98
CA PRO A 220 17.24 -24.80 -4.38
C PRO A 220 17.44 -25.79 -3.22
N GLU A 221 17.75 -25.30 -2.01
CA GLU A 221 17.91 -26.15 -0.82
C GLU A 221 16.59 -26.64 -0.22
N PHE A 222 15.46 -26.00 -0.55
CA PHE A 222 14.16 -26.24 0.09
C PHE A 222 13.02 -26.48 -0.92
N VAL A 223 13.33 -27.08 -2.07
CA VAL A 223 12.32 -27.43 -3.07
C VAL A 223 11.29 -28.39 -2.50
N LEU A 224 10.00 -28.04 -2.63
CA LEU A 224 8.89 -28.84 -2.15
C LEU A 224 8.38 -29.76 -3.26
N GLU A 225 8.24 -31.06 -2.96
CA GLU A 225 7.73 -32.03 -3.91
C GLU A 225 6.24 -31.77 -4.23
N ALA A 226 5.93 -31.66 -5.52
CA ALA A 226 4.58 -31.36 -6.02
C ALA A 226 3.51 -32.30 -5.44
N GLY A 227 2.39 -31.73 -4.99
CA GLY A 227 1.24 -32.50 -4.52
C GLY A 227 1.37 -33.10 -3.11
N LYS A 228 2.47 -32.83 -2.39
CA LYS A 228 2.61 -33.22 -0.99
C LYS A 228 1.79 -32.32 -0.08
N LEU A 229 1.09 -32.94 0.86
CA LEU A 229 0.44 -32.24 1.96
C LEU A 229 1.47 -31.78 2.98
N LEU A 230 1.31 -30.55 3.44
CA LEU A 230 2.16 -29.86 4.40
C LEU A 230 1.27 -29.11 5.39
N THR A 231 1.82 -28.75 6.55
CA THR A 231 1.14 -27.84 7.49
C THR A 231 1.87 -26.51 7.50
N VAL A 232 1.18 -25.43 7.16
CA VAL A 232 1.67 -24.06 7.38
C VAL A 232 1.23 -23.63 8.77
N VAL A 233 2.21 -23.32 9.63
CA VAL A 233 1.95 -22.90 11.00
C VAL A 233 2.16 -21.40 11.13
N LEU A 234 1.11 -20.68 11.49
CA LEU A 234 1.11 -19.25 11.75
C LEU A 234 1.15 -19.02 13.26
N ARG A 235 2.04 -18.12 13.71
CA ARG A 235 2.19 -17.74 15.12
C ARG A 235 2.36 -16.22 15.27
N PRO A 236 2.05 -15.65 16.44
CA PRO A 236 2.47 -14.29 16.77
C PRO A 236 3.99 -14.14 16.54
N GLY A 237 4.40 -13.17 15.74
CA GLY A 237 5.80 -12.84 15.53
C GLY A 237 6.46 -12.34 16.83
N ALA A 238 7.79 -12.24 16.86
CA ALA A 238 8.54 -11.88 18.08
C ALA A 238 8.08 -10.54 18.71
N ALA A 239 7.62 -9.60 17.89
CA ALA A 239 7.11 -8.29 18.29
C ALA A 239 5.60 -8.26 18.60
N ALA A 240 4.87 -9.37 18.40
CA ALA A 240 3.42 -9.41 18.57
C ALA A 240 3.02 -9.10 20.02
N GLY A 241 2.16 -8.11 20.19
CA GLY A 241 1.70 -7.63 21.50
C GLY A 241 2.76 -6.90 22.34
N LYS A 242 4.04 -6.87 21.95
CA LYS A 242 5.13 -6.24 22.72
C LYS A 242 5.30 -4.76 22.41
N ARG A 243 5.12 -4.35 21.15
CA ARG A 243 5.22 -2.95 20.71
C ARG A 243 4.28 -2.74 19.53
N ARG A 244 3.07 -2.23 19.81
CA ARG A 244 2.18 -1.83 18.73
C ARG A 244 2.80 -0.65 17.98
N ALA A 245 2.65 -0.69 16.66
CA ALA A 245 2.68 0.50 15.83
C ALA A 245 1.94 1.63 16.54
N ARG A 246 2.62 2.76 16.75
CA ARG A 246 1.97 3.95 17.32
C ARG A 246 1.34 4.74 16.21
N GLN A 247 0.07 5.08 16.38
CA GLN A 247 -0.65 5.97 15.48
C GLN A 247 -0.45 7.41 15.97
N ILE A 248 0.32 8.17 15.21
CA ILE A 248 0.83 9.48 15.59
C ILE A 248 0.24 10.54 14.65
N GLN A 249 -0.32 11.60 15.22
CA GLN A 249 -0.67 12.81 14.47
C GLN A 249 0.46 13.82 14.60
N LEU A 250 0.98 14.30 13.47
CA LEU A 250 1.84 15.47 13.40
C LEU A 250 1.06 16.61 12.73
N ALA A 251 0.64 17.59 13.51
CA ALA A 251 -0.01 18.80 13.01
C ALA A 251 1.03 19.92 12.89
N VAL A 252 1.04 20.58 11.74
CA VAL A 252 1.89 21.72 11.43
C VAL A 252 1.00 22.94 11.27
N GLN A 253 1.27 23.97 12.06
CA GLN A 253 0.47 25.18 12.13
C GLN A 253 1.36 26.41 11.93
N GLN A 254 0.78 27.50 11.44
CA GLN A 254 1.46 28.79 11.47
C GLN A 254 1.50 29.27 12.94
N ASP A 255 2.67 29.71 13.42
CA ASP A 255 2.73 30.32 14.76
C ASP A 255 2.00 31.68 14.74
N PRO A 256 0.94 31.89 15.54
CA PRO A 256 0.25 33.18 15.58
C PRO A 256 1.11 34.33 16.10
N GLY A 257 2.18 34.03 16.86
CA GLY A 257 3.06 35.01 17.48
C GLY A 257 4.36 35.29 16.72
N ALA A 258 4.65 34.53 15.66
CA ALA A 258 5.91 34.61 14.93
C ALA A 258 5.75 34.31 13.44
N THR A 259 6.78 34.57 12.65
CA THR A 259 6.82 34.12 11.24
C THR A 259 7.14 32.63 11.09
N GLY A 260 7.24 31.90 12.20
CA GLY A 260 7.64 30.49 12.25
C GLY A 260 6.46 29.52 12.19
N LEU A 261 6.80 28.23 12.33
CA LEU A 261 5.83 27.15 12.41
C LEU A 261 5.68 26.70 13.86
N LYS A 262 4.57 26.03 14.14
CA LYS A 262 4.32 25.29 15.36
C LYS A 262 4.00 23.84 15.01
N PHE A 263 4.71 22.92 15.64
CA PHE A 263 4.58 21.48 15.48
C PHE A 263 3.93 20.87 16.70
N ARG A 264 2.90 20.05 16.50
CA ARG A 264 2.19 19.35 17.57
C ARG A 264 2.14 17.86 17.28
N LEU A 265 2.78 17.08 18.15
CA LEU A 265 2.83 15.63 18.09
C LEU A 265 1.84 15.01 19.08
N THR A 266 0.92 14.18 18.58
CA THR A 266 -0.16 13.59 19.39
C THR A 266 -0.21 12.08 19.21
N ASP A 267 -0.46 11.33 20.29
CA ASP A 267 -0.65 9.87 20.31
C ASP A 267 -1.94 9.55 21.07
N ALA A 268 -2.89 8.90 20.41
CA ALA A 268 -4.22 8.60 20.97
C ALA A 268 -4.92 9.81 21.62
N GLY A 269 -4.81 11.00 21.00
CA GLY A 269 -5.38 12.25 21.50
C GLY A 269 -4.57 12.96 22.59
N LYS A 270 -3.53 12.33 23.14
CA LYS A 270 -2.63 12.96 24.11
C LYS A 270 -1.50 13.71 23.39
N VAL A 271 -1.33 14.99 23.71
CA VAL A 271 -0.18 15.78 23.23
C VAL A 271 1.08 15.23 23.88
N LEU A 272 2.00 14.74 23.06
CA LEU A 272 3.30 14.26 23.47
C LEU A 272 4.35 15.36 23.41
N TRP A 273 4.21 16.27 22.44
CA TRP A 273 5.13 17.36 22.21
C TRP A 273 4.42 18.51 21.49
N GLU A 274 4.83 19.74 21.79
CA GLU A 274 4.36 20.94 21.12
C GLU A 274 5.46 22.01 21.18
N ASP A 275 5.98 22.44 20.02
CA ASP A 275 7.12 23.37 19.95
C ASP A 275 7.14 24.09 18.59
N THR A 276 7.89 25.18 18.51
CA THR A 276 8.21 25.93 17.28
C THR A 276 9.39 25.34 16.51
N ASP A 277 10.24 24.54 17.17
CA ASP A 277 11.32 23.78 16.51
C ASP A 277 10.83 22.36 16.16
N ILE A 278 11.11 21.91 14.94
CA ILE A 278 10.81 20.54 14.50
C ILE A 278 11.82 19.53 15.05
N THR A 279 13.03 19.97 15.39
CA THR A 279 14.15 19.08 15.76
C THR A 279 13.78 18.10 16.89
N PRO A 280 13.17 18.54 18.00
CA PRO A 280 12.78 17.62 19.08
C PRO A 280 11.71 16.59 18.64
N VAL A 281 10.83 16.96 17.69
CA VAL A 281 9.84 16.06 17.11
C VAL A 281 10.54 14.95 16.31
N LEU A 282 11.53 15.32 15.48
CA LEU A 282 12.30 14.36 14.69
C LEU A 282 13.11 13.42 15.59
N GLU A 283 13.77 13.95 16.62
CA GLU A 283 14.51 13.18 17.63
C GLU A 283 13.61 12.15 18.32
N LYS A 284 12.37 12.54 18.65
CA LYS A 284 11.41 11.63 19.28
C LYS A 284 11.03 10.46 18.37
N LEU A 285 10.78 10.74 17.09
CA LEU A 285 10.45 9.71 16.10
C LEU A 285 11.61 8.74 15.88
N ILE A 286 12.84 9.26 15.82
CA ILE A 286 14.06 8.44 15.71
C ILE A 286 14.28 7.58 16.95
N ALA A 287 14.10 8.15 18.15
CA ALA A 287 14.24 7.41 19.41
C ALA A 287 13.27 6.22 19.49
N TRP A 288 12.02 6.38 19.02
CA TRP A 288 11.07 5.27 18.96
C TRP A 288 11.52 4.13 18.05
N LYS A 289 12.14 4.44 16.90
CA LYS A 289 12.74 3.42 16.04
C LYS A 289 13.88 2.71 16.75
N GLN A 290 14.76 3.44 17.43
CA GLN A 290 15.89 2.85 18.18
C GLN A 290 15.41 1.94 19.31
N ASP A 291 14.28 2.29 19.93
CA ASP A 291 13.57 1.45 20.88
C ASP A 291 12.83 0.27 20.22
N GLY A 292 13.05 -0.01 18.93
CA GLY A 292 12.42 -1.11 18.18
C GLY A 292 10.91 -0.94 18.00
N GLY A 293 10.39 0.29 18.09
CA GLY A 293 9.02 0.64 17.76
C GLY A 293 8.87 1.10 16.31
N VAL A 294 7.63 1.21 15.85
CA VAL A 294 7.28 1.77 14.54
C VAL A 294 6.24 2.88 14.76
N ALA A 295 6.48 4.05 14.21
CA ALA A 295 5.53 5.17 14.24
C ALA A 295 4.84 5.31 12.88
N TYR A 296 3.51 5.22 12.89
CA TYR A 296 2.67 5.53 11.75
C TYR A 296 2.20 6.98 11.88
N VAL A 297 2.71 7.85 11.02
CA VAL A 297 2.52 9.30 11.14
C VAL A 297 1.48 9.77 10.13
N THR A 298 0.39 10.34 10.62
CA THR A 298 -0.53 11.16 9.83
C THR A 298 -0.08 12.61 9.93
N LEU A 299 0.42 13.15 8.82
CA LEU A 299 0.82 14.54 8.70
C LEU A 299 -0.38 15.40 8.30
N SER A 300 -0.53 16.56 8.94
CA SER A 300 -1.58 17.52 8.63
C SER A 300 -1.06 18.96 8.68
N PHE A 301 -1.58 19.80 7.80
CA PHE A 301 -1.24 21.21 7.72
C PHE A 301 -2.47 22.07 7.99
N ASP A 302 -2.28 23.16 8.73
CA ASP A 302 -3.26 24.24 8.82
C ASP A 302 -3.27 25.07 7.53
N ASN A 303 -4.42 25.65 7.20
CA ASN A 303 -4.64 26.45 6.00
C ASN A 303 -3.70 27.67 5.93
N ALA A 304 -3.27 28.20 7.07
CA ALA A 304 -2.39 29.36 7.13
C ALA A 304 -0.91 29.04 6.83
N VAL A 305 -0.50 27.77 6.87
CA VAL A 305 0.91 27.38 6.64
C VAL A 305 1.30 27.70 5.20
N ARG A 306 2.48 28.30 5.01
CA ARG A 306 2.99 28.64 3.66
C ARG A 306 3.42 27.39 2.90
N ALA A 307 3.18 27.37 1.59
CA ALA A 307 3.50 26.26 0.69
C ALA A 307 4.99 25.91 0.71
N GLY A 308 5.89 26.90 0.82
CA GLY A 308 7.32 26.67 0.99
C GLY A 308 7.65 25.87 2.25
N ASP A 309 6.95 26.14 3.34
CA ASP A 309 7.14 25.49 4.63
C ASP A 309 6.50 24.09 4.67
N VAL A 310 5.36 23.91 3.99
CA VAL A 310 4.78 22.58 3.69
C VAL A 310 5.80 21.74 2.92
N GLY A 311 6.38 22.28 1.85
CA GLY A 311 7.38 21.59 1.03
C GLY A 311 8.60 21.13 1.84
N LYS A 312 9.20 22.03 2.63
CA LYS A 312 10.34 21.70 3.50
C LYS A 312 9.98 20.61 4.52
N THR A 313 8.80 20.70 5.14
CA THR A 313 8.35 19.69 6.10
C THR A 313 8.16 18.33 5.44
N CYS A 314 7.54 18.28 4.25
CA CYS A 314 7.37 17.04 3.49
C CYS A 314 8.70 16.40 3.09
N VAL A 315 9.73 17.19 2.74
CA VAL A 315 11.09 16.68 2.48
C VAL A 315 11.68 16.02 3.73
N LEU A 316 11.55 16.63 4.91
CA LEU A 316 12.03 16.04 6.16
C LEU A 316 11.29 14.72 6.47
N MET A 317 9.98 14.68 6.28
CA MET A 317 9.20 13.46 6.46
C MET A 317 9.57 12.36 5.46
N ALA A 318 9.86 12.73 4.20
CA ALA A 318 10.36 11.81 3.18
C ALA A 318 11.69 11.16 3.59
N MET A 319 12.59 11.95 4.18
CA MET A 319 13.87 11.45 4.69
C MET A 319 13.66 10.49 5.86
N LEU A 320 12.78 10.81 6.81
CA LEU A 320 12.47 9.93 7.93
C LEU A 320 11.84 8.60 7.48
N GLU A 321 10.93 8.62 6.52
CA GLU A 321 10.36 7.40 5.95
C GLU A 321 11.43 6.57 5.24
N SER A 322 12.30 7.21 4.45
CA SER A 322 13.40 6.53 3.75
C SER A 322 14.41 5.91 4.70
N LEU A 323 14.63 6.53 5.86
CA LEU A 323 15.44 5.99 6.94
C LEU A 323 14.70 4.88 7.73
N GLY A 324 13.44 4.60 7.44
CA GLY A 324 12.60 3.64 8.18
C GLY A 324 12.31 4.08 9.62
N ALA A 325 12.39 5.38 9.93
CA ALA A 325 12.05 5.92 11.24
C ALA A 325 10.54 6.07 11.43
N VAL A 326 9.82 6.31 10.34
CA VAL A 326 8.36 6.44 10.33
C VAL A 326 7.77 5.70 9.14
N ARG A 327 6.48 5.38 9.22
CA ARG A 327 5.64 4.97 8.10
C ARG A 327 4.57 6.04 7.94
N MET A 328 4.36 6.55 6.73
CA MET A 328 3.38 7.62 6.54
C MET A 328 1.99 7.05 6.30
N ASN A 329 1.02 7.51 7.10
CA ASN A 329 -0.39 7.22 6.88
C ASN A 329 -0.95 8.04 5.72
N PRO A 330 -2.13 7.67 5.20
CA PRO A 330 -2.94 8.54 4.35
C PRO A 330 -3.10 9.95 4.95
N PRO A 331 -3.16 10.99 4.09
CA PRO A 331 -3.47 12.33 4.56
C PRO A 331 -4.91 12.39 5.10
N PRO A 332 -5.22 13.33 6.00
CA PRO A 332 -6.60 13.62 6.37
C PRO A 332 -7.45 13.98 5.14
N ALA A 333 -8.76 13.78 5.25
CA ALA A 333 -9.70 14.16 4.20
C ALA A 333 -9.52 15.63 3.80
N GLY A 334 -9.45 15.89 2.49
CA GLY A 334 -9.25 17.24 1.94
C GLY A 334 -7.80 17.74 1.98
N GLN A 335 -6.84 16.94 2.44
CA GLN A 335 -5.41 17.26 2.38
C GLN A 335 -4.67 16.41 1.35
N LEU A 336 -3.51 16.90 0.92
CA LEU A 336 -2.61 16.20 0.01
C LEU A 336 -1.69 15.25 0.77
N ASN A 337 -1.36 14.13 0.13
CA ASN A 337 -0.30 13.26 0.61
C ASN A 337 1.04 14.01 0.57
N TRP A 338 1.92 13.78 1.55
CA TRP A 338 3.24 14.43 1.61
C TRP A 338 4.07 14.20 0.33
N ARG A 339 3.88 13.07 -0.37
CA ARG A 339 4.52 12.77 -1.67
C ARG A 339 4.18 13.78 -2.75
N ALA A 340 3.06 14.49 -2.63
CA ALA A 340 2.71 15.58 -3.53
C ALA A 340 3.78 16.67 -3.53
N PHE A 341 4.47 16.90 -2.41
CA PHE A 341 5.45 17.99 -2.26
C PHE A 341 6.91 17.54 -2.46
N VAL A 342 7.14 16.27 -2.83
CA VAL A 342 8.46 15.75 -3.18
C VAL A 342 8.48 15.10 -4.58
N PRO A 343 7.93 15.76 -5.62
CA PRO A 343 7.96 15.20 -6.96
C PRO A 343 9.39 15.14 -7.52
N SER A 344 9.59 14.32 -8.56
CA SER A 344 10.84 14.35 -9.31
C SER A 344 11.03 15.71 -9.97
N ARG A 345 12.24 16.29 -9.85
CA ARG A 345 12.58 17.55 -10.51
C ARG A 345 12.63 17.45 -12.02
N ASP A 346 12.82 16.25 -12.57
CA ASP A 346 12.78 16.03 -14.03
C ASP A 346 11.41 16.37 -14.62
N TRP A 347 10.35 16.30 -13.81
CA TRP A 347 9.00 16.63 -14.23
C TRP A 347 8.73 18.13 -14.30
N LEU A 348 9.69 18.99 -13.93
CA LEU A 348 9.56 20.45 -14.10
C LEU A 348 9.43 20.82 -15.57
N THR A 349 10.06 20.07 -16.48
CA THR A 349 9.98 20.31 -17.92
C THR A 349 9.13 19.24 -18.61
N PRO A 350 8.46 19.56 -19.73
CA PRO A 350 7.70 18.58 -20.51
C PRO A 350 8.54 17.38 -20.96
N GLU A 351 9.82 17.61 -21.29
CA GLU A 351 10.73 16.59 -21.81
C GLU A 351 11.05 15.48 -20.79
N GLY A 352 11.07 15.80 -19.49
CA GLY A 352 11.38 14.83 -18.45
C GLY A 352 10.17 14.00 -18.00
N ARG A 353 9.01 14.14 -18.66
CA ARG A 353 7.77 13.46 -18.29
C ARG A 353 7.42 12.34 -19.25
N THR A 354 6.93 11.23 -18.71
CA THR A 354 6.39 10.11 -19.50
C THR A 354 5.03 10.45 -20.13
N VAL A 355 4.25 11.31 -19.48
CA VAL A 355 2.93 11.78 -19.96
C VAL A 355 2.80 13.28 -19.74
N GLN A 356 1.92 13.95 -20.48
CA GLN A 356 1.67 15.39 -20.34
C GLN A 356 0.33 15.64 -19.64
N PRO A 357 0.30 15.63 -18.29
CA PRO A 357 -0.90 16.01 -17.53
C PRO A 357 -1.19 17.50 -17.65
N TRP A 358 -2.33 17.92 -17.09
CA TRP A 358 -2.57 19.35 -16.85
C TRP A 358 -1.60 19.89 -15.81
N GLU A 359 -1.19 21.13 -16.03
CA GLU A 359 -0.52 21.95 -15.04
C GLU A 359 -1.46 23.04 -14.54
N LEU A 360 -1.46 23.29 -13.24
CA LEU A 360 -2.08 24.43 -12.60
C LEU A 360 -0.98 25.38 -12.13
N HIS A 361 -0.93 26.56 -12.72
CA HIS A 361 -0.02 27.63 -12.32
C HIS A 361 -0.75 28.60 -11.43
N LEU A 362 -0.29 28.74 -10.19
CA LEU A 362 -0.85 29.64 -9.18
C LEU A 362 0.19 30.72 -8.83
N ALA A 363 -0.24 31.97 -8.87
CA ALA A 363 0.58 33.10 -8.45
C ALA A 363 -0.25 34.05 -7.59
N LYS A 364 0.40 34.71 -6.63
CA LYS A 364 -0.22 35.76 -5.83
C LYS A 364 0.09 37.13 -6.45
N SER A 365 -0.94 37.93 -6.69
CA SER A 365 -0.87 39.30 -7.19
C SER A 365 -1.81 40.19 -6.38
N ASN A 366 -1.29 41.19 -5.68
CA ASN A 366 -2.08 42.10 -4.84
C ASN A 366 -3.08 41.37 -3.90
N GLU A 367 -2.62 40.38 -3.14
CA GLU A 367 -3.44 39.51 -2.28
C GLU A 367 -4.47 38.61 -2.99
N THR A 368 -4.60 38.71 -4.32
CA THR A 368 -5.45 37.81 -5.11
C THR A 368 -4.64 36.68 -5.73
N VAL A 369 -5.22 35.48 -5.72
CA VAL A 369 -4.64 34.34 -6.43
C VAL A 369 -5.05 34.42 -7.90
N VAL A 370 -4.05 34.44 -8.77
CA VAL A 370 -4.21 34.29 -10.22
C VAL A 370 -3.87 32.85 -10.58
N ALA A 371 -4.76 32.22 -11.34
CA ALA A 371 -4.61 30.82 -11.75
C ALA A 371 -4.61 30.70 -13.28
N ALA A 372 -3.82 29.76 -13.80
CA ALA A 372 -3.86 29.36 -15.20
C ALA A 372 -3.71 27.85 -15.32
N LEU A 373 -4.51 27.24 -16.20
CA LEU A 373 -4.32 25.86 -16.63
C LEU A 373 -3.41 25.85 -17.85
N VAL A 374 -2.39 25.00 -17.82
CA VAL A 374 -1.42 24.84 -18.90
C VAL A 374 -1.38 23.38 -19.32
N ARG A 375 -1.35 23.14 -20.63
CA ARG A 375 -1.16 21.82 -21.21
C ARG A 375 -0.06 21.91 -22.28
N TYR A 376 0.74 20.86 -22.35
CA TYR A 376 1.74 20.70 -23.40
C TYR A 376 1.28 19.65 -24.40
N GLU A 377 1.27 20.02 -25.68
CA GLU A 377 0.99 19.12 -26.79
C GLU A 377 2.29 18.72 -27.47
N PRO A 378 2.60 17.42 -27.57
CA PRO A 378 3.75 16.97 -28.35
C PRO A 378 3.51 17.28 -29.83
N LYS A 379 4.50 17.92 -30.44
CA LYS A 379 4.63 18.12 -31.88
C LYS A 379 5.83 17.33 -32.36
N GLU A 380 5.55 16.24 -33.06
CA GLU A 380 6.57 15.46 -33.72
C GLU A 380 7.09 16.23 -34.94
N THR A 381 8.42 16.33 -35.04
CA THR A 381 9.13 16.80 -36.24
C THR A 381 10.08 15.69 -36.66
N GLU A 382 10.57 15.71 -37.91
CA GLU A 382 11.50 14.70 -38.45
C GLU A 382 12.75 14.46 -37.59
N ARG A 383 13.12 15.41 -36.71
CA ARG A 383 14.37 15.37 -35.93
C ARG A 383 14.17 15.29 -34.42
N ARG A 384 13.01 15.66 -33.89
CA ARG A 384 12.73 15.70 -32.44
C ARG A 384 11.26 15.93 -32.12
N THR A 385 10.86 15.53 -30.91
CA THR A 385 9.62 15.99 -30.29
C THR A 385 9.81 17.38 -29.71
N THR A 386 8.93 18.31 -30.04
CA THR A 386 8.83 19.63 -29.41
C THR A 386 7.48 19.75 -28.71
N PHE A 387 7.32 20.68 -27.77
CA PHE A 387 6.05 20.82 -27.04
C PHE A 387 5.42 22.18 -27.29
N GLN A 388 4.18 22.20 -27.78
CA GLN A 388 3.38 23.42 -27.84
C GLN A 388 2.71 23.65 -26.50
N ARG A 389 2.99 24.80 -25.88
CA ARG A 389 2.35 25.23 -24.64
C ARG A 389 1.00 25.89 -24.96
N LEU A 390 -0.07 25.35 -24.39
CA LEU A 390 -1.42 25.92 -24.42
C LEU A 390 -1.78 26.37 -23.02
N ALA A 391 -2.11 27.65 -22.85
CA ALA A 391 -2.45 28.22 -21.55
C ALA A 391 -3.83 28.88 -21.59
N ALA A 392 -4.62 28.67 -20.53
CA ALA A 392 -5.91 29.30 -20.33
C ALA A 392 -5.98 29.88 -18.91
N ALA A 393 -6.37 31.15 -18.80
CA ALA A 393 -6.63 31.76 -17.50
C ALA A 393 -7.82 31.08 -16.83
N VAL A 394 -7.75 30.94 -15.50
CA VAL A 394 -8.79 30.37 -14.67
C VAL A 394 -9.28 31.45 -13.72
N THR A 395 -10.55 31.80 -13.83
CA THR A 395 -11.16 32.89 -13.05
C THR A 395 -11.58 32.46 -11.64
N SER A 396 -11.79 31.16 -11.40
CA SER A 396 -12.17 30.61 -10.10
C SER A 396 -11.86 29.10 -10.02
N PRO A 397 -11.84 28.50 -8.82
CA PRO A 397 -11.75 27.04 -8.66
C PRO A 397 -12.86 26.27 -9.40
N ALA A 398 -14.09 26.80 -9.43
CA ALA A 398 -15.19 26.18 -10.15
C ALA A 398 -14.95 26.19 -11.67
N ALA A 399 -14.43 27.29 -12.21
CA ALA A 399 -14.08 27.40 -13.64
C ALA A 399 -12.94 26.44 -14.02
N MET A 400 -11.99 26.18 -13.11
CA MET A 400 -10.95 25.17 -13.30
C MET A 400 -11.56 23.78 -13.45
N GLN A 401 -12.43 23.39 -12.51
CA GLN A 401 -13.08 22.09 -12.53
C GLN A 401 -13.90 21.90 -13.82
N GLU A 402 -14.73 22.88 -14.16
CA GLU A 402 -15.55 22.85 -15.38
C GLU A 402 -14.68 22.68 -16.62
N ARG A 403 -13.53 23.37 -16.70
CA ARG A 403 -12.60 23.26 -17.83
C ARG A 403 -12.00 21.86 -17.95
N LEU A 404 -11.55 21.25 -16.84
CA LEU A 404 -11.00 19.90 -16.85
C LEU A 404 -12.04 18.86 -17.26
N GLU A 405 -13.27 19.01 -16.79
CA GLU A 405 -14.38 18.14 -17.17
C GLU A 405 -14.78 18.32 -18.64
N ALA A 406 -14.83 19.56 -19.13
CA ALA A 406 -15.13 19.88 -20.53
C ALA A 406 -14.12 19.23 -21.47
N GLU A 407 -12.81 19.34 -21.17
CA GLU A 407 -11.76 18.68 -21.95
C GLU A 407 -11.97 17.16 -22.01
N ASN A 408 -12.25 16.53 -20.88
CA ASN A 408 -12.51 15.08 -20.85
C ASN A 408 -13.76 14.69 -21.66
N ARG A 409 -14.81 15.53 -21.67
CA ARG A 409 -15.99 15.33 -22.52
C ARG A 409 -15.65 15.49 -24.01
N GLU A 410 -14.92 16.54 -24.38
CA GLU A 410 -14.50 16.79 -25.76
C GLU A 410 -13.61 15.67 -26.30
N ARG A 411 -12.64 15.17 -25.51
CA ARG A 411 -11.79 14.04 -25.91
C ARG A 411 -12.60 12.77 -26.16
N ARG A 412 -13.57 12.45 -25.29
CA ARG A 412 -14.48 11.32 -25.52
C ARG A 412 -15.31 11.48 -26.79
N GLN A 413 -15.81 12.68 -27.08
CA GLN A 413 -16.54 12.95 -28.33
C GLN A 413 -15.66 12.79 -29.58
N ARG A 414 -14.35 13.02 -29.45
CA ARG A 414 -13.35 12.81 -30.51
C ARG A 414 -12.74 11.40 -30.48
N GLU A 415 -13.30 10.48 -29.70
CA GLU A 415 -12.78 9.12 -29.50
C GLU A 415 -11.31 9.06 -29.04
N GLN A 416 -10.85 10.11 -28.36
CA GLN A 416 -9.52 10.17 -27.77
C GLN A 416 -9.55 9.64 -26.34
N SER A 417 -8.45 8.98 -25.93
CA SER A 417 -8.26 8.58 -24.53
C SER A 417 -8.37 9.79 -23.60
N PRO A 418 -8.89 9.62 -22.37
CA PRO A 418 -8.87 10.70 -21.37
C PRO A 418 -7.43 11.10 -21.05
N LEU A 419 -7.24 12.33 -20.54
CA LEU A 419 -5.93 12.70 -19.99
C LEU A 419 -5.66 11.90 -18.71
N PRO A 420 -4.39 11.67 -18.36
CA PRO A 420 -4.07 11.04 -17.09
C PRO A 420 -4.70 11.88 -15.94
N PRO A 421 -5.30 11.25 -14.92
CA PRO A 421 -5.91 11.93 -13.77
C PRO A 421 -4.83 12.42 -12.79
N VAL A 422 -3.86 13.15 -13.32
CA VAL A 422 -2.69 13.70 -12.64
C VAL A 422 -2.72 15.22 -12.81
N LEU A 423 -2.39 15.96 -11.76
CA LEU A 423 -2.27 17.42 -11.79
C LEU A 423 -0.88 17.84 -11.29
N LEU A 424 -0.15 18.60 -12.09
CA LEU A 424 1.08 19.27 -11.65
C LEU A 424 0.74 20.69 -11.23
N VAL A 425 1.10 21.10 -10.02
CA VAL A 425 0.76 22.41 -9.47
C VAL A 425 2.04 23.18 -9.26
N TYR A 426 2.10 24.38 -9.81
CA TYR A 426 3.23 25.29 -9.69
C TYR A 426 2.77 26.48 -8.86
N THR A 427 3.49 26.77 -7.76
CA THR A 427 3.11 27.85 -6.86
C THR A 427 4.32 28.55 -6.24
N SER A 428 4.12 29.78 -5.78
CA SER A 428 5.14 30.53 -5.03
C SER A 428 5.22 30.07 -3.57
N PRO A 429 6.39 30.13 -2.90
CA PRO A 429 6.55 29.72 -1.51
C PRO A 429 5.68 30.51 -0.52
N GLY A 430 5.30 31.75 -0.86
CA GLY A 430 4.46 32.59 -0.01
C GLY A 430 2.96 32.29 -0.07
N MET A 431 2.49 31.44 -0.99
CA MET A 431 1.09 31.02 -1.05
C MET A 431 0.78 30.15 0.18
N THR A 432 -0.37 30.34 0.81
CA THR A 432 -0.81 29.51 1.93
C THR A 432 -1.37 28.17 1.44
N TYR A 433 -1.34 27.16 2.31
CA TYR A 433 -1.86 25.84 2.01
C TYR A 433 -3.37 25.89 1.75
N GLY A 434 -4.11 26.75 2.46
CA GLY A 434 -5.54 26.97 2.23
C GLY A 434 -5.83 27.57 0.86
N GLU A 435 -5.06 28.58 0.42
CA GLU A 435 -5.18 29.16 -0.92
C GLU A 435 -4.92 28.10 -2.01
N LEU A 436 -3.90 27.26 -1.81
CA LEU A 436 -3.57 26.14 -2.70
C LEU A 436 -4.72 25.12 -2.76
N MET A 437 -5.21 24.67 -1.60
CA MET A 437 -6.29 23.69 -1.50
C MET A 437 -7.63 24.19 -2.00
N ASN A 438 -7.87 25.50 -2.01
CA ASN A 438 -9.08 26.08 -2.60
C ASN A 438 -9.21 25.76 -4.10
N TYR A 439 -8.09 25.67 -4.84
CA TYR A 439 -8.09 25.29 -6.25
C TYR A 439 -8.02 23.77 -6.46
N ILE A 440 -7.26 23.07 -5.62
CA ILE A 440 -7.02 21.63 -5.80
C ILE A 440 -8.18 20.78 -5.27
N GLY A 441 -8.74 21.14 -4.11
CA GLY A 441 -9.77 20.38 -3.40
C GLY A 441 -10.95 19.95 -4.27
N PRO A 442 -11.55 20.86 -5.07
CA PRO A 442 -12.68 20.53 -5.95
C PRO A 442 -12.37 19.45 -7.01
N VAL A 443 -11.11 19.30 -7.42
CA VAL A 443 -10.71 18.39 -8.49
C VAL A 443 -10.09 17.08 -7.98
N LEU A 444 -9.78 16.97 -6.69
CA LEU A 444 -9.23 15.73 -6.09
C LEU A 444 -10.03 14.46 -6.38
N PRO A 445 -11.38 14.45 -6.42
CA PRO A 445 -12.13 13.23 -6.75
C PRO A 445 -11.80 12.66 -8.14
N THR A 446 -11.45 13.52 -9.10
CA THR A 446 -11.14 13.15 -10.49
C THR A 446 -9.64 13.16 -10.80
N HIS A 447 -8.84 13.90 -10.03
CA HIS A 447 -7.39 14.04 -10.17
C HIS A 447 -6.70 13.72 -8.83
N ARG A 448 -6.71 12.43 -8.45
CA ARG A 448 -6.23 11.98 -7.14
C ARG A 448 -4.71 12.09 -6.97
N THR A 449 -3.97 12.08 -8.08
CA THR A 449 -2.51 12.22 -8.07
C THR A 449 -2.14 13.67 -8.32
N VAL A 450 -1.69 14.35 -7.28
CA VAL A 450 -1.27 15.76 -7.36
C VAL A 450 0.21 15.84 -7.00
N TYR A 451 0.96 16.62 -7.79
CA TYR A 451 2.34 16.98 -7.48
C TYR A 451 2.45 18.50 -7.42
N VAL A 452 3.14 19.02 -6.41
CA VAL A 452 3.26 20.46 -6.13
C VAL A 452 4.74 20.83 -6.21
N PHE A 453 5.06 21.74 -7.12
CA PHE A 453 6.35 22.39 -7.27
C PHE A 453 6.25 23.78 -6.65
N VAL A 454 7.02 24.00 -5.59
CA VAL A 454 7.14 25.31 -4.96
C VAL A 454 8.39 25.98 -5.51
N GLU A 455 8.19 27.02 -6.31
CA GLU A 455 9.27 27.68 -7.05
C GLU A 455 9.64 29.01 -6.39
N GLU A 456 10.91 29.15 -6.01
CA GLU A 456 11.50 30.46 -5.71
C GLU A 456 11.72 31.16 -7.06
N LYS A 457 10.94 32.21 -7.31
CA LYS A 457 11.08 33.05 -8.52
C LYS A 457 12.30 33.95 -8.45
#